data_AF-A0A5C8BFQ8-F1
#
_entry.id   AF-A0A5C8BFQ8-F1
#
_cell.length_a   1.000
_cell.length_b   1.000
_cell.length_c   1.000
_cell.angle_alpha   90.00
_cell.angle_beta   90.00
_cell.angle_gamma   90.00
#
_symmetry.space_group_name_H-M   'P 1'
#
loop_
_entity.id
_entity.type
_entity.pdbx_description
1 polymer ?
#
loop_
_entity_poly.entity_id
_entity_poly.type
_entity_poly.pdbx_seq_one_letter_code
_entity_poly.pdbx_strand_id
1 'polypeptide(L)' 'TIGVSQWETSVFPDKKSGSYLLPLKKSVREANLLEDGSSITIKLVMIGI' A
#
# COMPACT_ATOMS: atom_id res chain seq x y z
N THR A 1 2.26 1.81 6.44
CA THR A 1 3.67 2.24 6.47
C THR A 1 4.51 1.39 5.54
N ILE A 2 5.27 2.02 4.65
CA ILE A 2 6.35 1.40 3.86
C ILE A 2 7.61 2.19 4.16
N GLY A 3 8.68 1.51 4.60
CA GLY A 3 9.92 2.18 4.98
C GLY A 3 9.67 3.33 5.95
N VAL A 4 9.99 4.55 5.52
CA VAL A 4 9.79 5.80 6.29
C VAL A 4 8.46 6.50 5.98
N SER A 5 7.72 6.03 4.99
CA SER A 5 6.47 6.67 4.54
C SER A 5 5.26 6.11 5.29
N GLN A 6 4.50 7.01 5.90
CA GLN A 6 3.18 6.75 6.48
C GLN A 6 2.12 7.54 5.71
N TRP A 7 1.02 6.88 5.36
CA TRP A 7 -0.12 7.52 4.72
C TRP A 7 -1.40 6.74 5.00
N GLU A 8 -2.50 7.46 4.97
CA GLU A 8 -3.84 6.91 5.04
C GLU A 8 -4.34 6.65 3.62
N THR A 9 -4.95 5.48 3.44
CA THR A 9 -5.54 5.05 2.17
C THR A 9 -6.64 4.03 2.44
N SER A 10 -7.58 3.93 1.50
CA SER A 10 -8.63 2.92 1.55
C SER A 10 -8.15 1.64 0.87
N VAL A 11 -8.48 0.49 1.47
CA VAL A 11 -8.19 -0.83 0.92
C VAL A 11 -9.49 -1.42 0.36
N PHE A 12 -9.45 -1.91 -0.87
CA PHE A 12 -10.63 -2.43 -1.54
C PHE A 12 -10.52 -3.94 -1.75
N PRO A 13 -11.53 -4.76 -1.43
CA PRO A 13 -11.51 -6.18 -1.74
C PRO A 13 -11.67 -6.39 -3.25
N ASP A 14 -10.75 -7.15 -3.85
CA ASP A 14 -10.88 -7.67 -5.20
C ASP A 14 -11.41 -9.12 -5.16
N LYS A 15 -12.67 -9.29 -5.53
CA LYS A 15 -13.36 -10.59 -5.48
C LYS A 15 -12.85 -11.59 -6.52
N LYS A 16 -12.24 -11.11 -7.61
CA LYS A 16 -11.79 -11.98 -8.71
C LYS A 16 -10.50 -12.70 -8.34
N SER A 17 -9.56 -12.01 -7.70
CA SER A 17 -8.27 -12.55 -7.26
C SER A 17 -8.27 -13.00 -5.80
N GLY A 18 -9.38 -12.85 -5.06
CA GLY A 18 -9.45 -13.17 -3.63
C GLY A 18 -8.45 -12.36 -2.79
N SER A 19 -8.13 -11.16 -3.26
CA SER A 19 -7.05 -10.31 -2.73
C SER A 19 -7.58 -8.93 -2.38
N TYR A 20 -6.73 -8.10 -1.79
CA TYR A 20 -7.05 -6.70 -1.50
C TYR A 20 -6.22 -5.79 -2.39
N LEU A 21 -6.88 -4.84 -3.03
CA LEU A 21 -6.23 -3.78 -3.77
C LEU A 21 -5.88 -2.64 -2.80
N LEU A 22 -4.58 -2.45 -2.61
CA LEU A 22 -4.02 -1.35 -1.84
C LEU A 22 -3.44 -0.30 -2.79
N PRO A 23 -4.14 0.82 -3.03
CA PRO A 23 -3.62 1.89 -3.87
C PRO A 23 -2.43 2.58 -3.18
N LEU A 24 -1.33 2.66 -3.91
CA LEU A 24 -0.10 3.34 -3.48
C LEU A 24 -0.02 4.74 -4.11
N LYS A 25 0.10 5.76 -3.27
CA LYS A 25 0.29 7.15 -3.74
C LYS A 25 1.63 7.28 -4.47
N LYS A 26 1.66 8.06 -5.55
CA LYS A 26 2.88 8.33 -6.34
C LYS A 26 4.05 8.80 -5.46
N SER A 27 3.80 9.73 -4.54
CA SER A 27 4.84 10.26 -3.62
C SER A 27 5.44 9.18 -2.72
N VAL A 28 4.67 8.16 -2.33
CA VAL A 28 5.17 7.04 -1.52
C VAL A 28 6.04 6.11 -2.36
N ARG A 29 5.64 5.88 -3.62
CA ARG A 29 6.41 5.10 -4.59
C ARG A 29 7.78 5.73 -4.83
N GLU A 30 7.82 7.03 -5.08
CA GLU A 30 9.06 7.79 -5.31
C GLU A 30 9.94 7.84 -4.05
N ALA A 31 9.35 8.09 -2.88
CA ALA A 31 10.09 8.16 -1.62
C ALA A 31 10.77 6.85 -1.19
N ASN A 32 10.28 5.71 -1.69
CA ASN A 32 10.84 4.39 -1.38
C ASN A 32 11.48 3.72 -2.61
N LEU A 33 11.68 4.46 -3.71
CA LEU A 33 12.27 3.96 -4.97
C LEU A 33 11.64 2.65 -5.45
N LEU A 34 10.30 2.60 -5.46
CA LEU A 34 9.56 1.40 -5.80
C LEU A 34 9.23 1.35 -7.30
N GLU A 35 9.64 0.27 -7.94
CA GLU A 35 9.39 -0.03 -9.34
C GLU A 35 8.45 -1.23 -9.49
N ASP A 36 7.94 -1.47 -10.70
CA ASP A 36 7.16 -2.68 -10.95
C ASP A 36 7.98 -3.94 -10.62
N GLY A 37 7.33 -4.95 -10.04
CA GLY A 37 7.98 -6.17 -9.56
C GLY A 37 8.76 -6.04 -8.25
N SER A 38 8.86 -4.84 -7.67
CA SER A 38 9.55 -4.66 -6.38
C SER A 38 8.86 -5.41 -5.25
N SER A 39 9.63 -6.17 -4.48
CA SER A 39 9.16 -6.81 -3.25
C SER A 39 9.35 -5.85 -2.07
N ILE A 40 8.28 -5.58 -1.33
CA ILE A 40 8.30 -4.70 -0.17
C ILE A 40 7.61 -5.31 1.05
N THR A 41 8.05 -4.90 2.23
CA THR A 41 7.31 -5.15 3.47
C THR A 41 6.44 -3.94 3.80
N ILE A 42 5.16 -4.19 4.05
CA ILE A 42 4.21 -3.14 4.42
C ILE A 42 3.53 -3.48 5.74
N LYS A 43 3.35 -2.45 6.58
CA LYS A 43 2.54 -2.54 7.81
C LYS A 43 1.22 -1.79 7.61
N LEU A 44 0.11 -2.47 7.84
CA LEU A 44 -1.23 -1.91 7.81
C LEU A 44 -1.79 -1.81 9.23
N VAL A 45 -2.49 -0.71 9.51
CA VAL A 45 -3.21 -0.49 10.77
C VAL A 45 -4.57 0.07 10.38
N MET A 46 -5.64 -0.49 10.95
CA MET A 46 -7.00 0.00 10.71
C MET A 46 -7.25 1.23 11.56
N ILE A 47 -7.76 2.29 10.94
CA ILE A 47 -8.07 3.58 11.56
C ILE A 47 -9.53 3.89 11.28
N GLY A 48 -10.35 3.87 12.32
CA GLY A 48 -11.82 4.06 12.25
C GLY A 48 -12.62 2.78 12.50
N ILE A 49 -13.67 2.91 13.31
CA ILE A 49 -14.78 1.97 13.51
C ILE A 49 -16.02 2.58 12.86
#